data_AF-A0A0B7BXY0-F1
#
_entry.id   AF-A0A0B7BXY0-F1
#
_cell.length_a   1.000
_cell.length_b   1.000
_cell.length_c   1.000
_cell.angle_alpha   90.00
_cell.angle_beta   90.00
_cell.angle_gamma   90.00
#
_symmetry.space_group_name_H-M   'P 1'
#
loop_
_entity.id
_entity.type
_entity.pdbx_description
1 polymer ?
#
loop_
_entity_poly.entity_id
_entity_poly.type
_entity_poly.pdbx_seq_one_letter_code
_entity_poly.pdbx_strand_id
1 'polypeptide(L)'
;TMLAKVCSDRNKPNGQFRVEPTKQQVEQFISGLPVRKISGIGNVTEKLLEALGVVTCHDLYEKRGLLYNAFSVKSFQYFISIAMGIGSSTVERDSE
;
A
#
# COMPACT_ATOMS: atom_id res chain seq x y z
N THR A 1 2.58 -10.27 -2.22
CA THR A 1 1.16 -10.50 -1.84
C THR A 1 0.36 -9.22 -1.82
N MET A 2 0.84 -8.13 -1.21
CA MET A 2 0.12 -6.84 -1.13
C MET A 2 -0.37 -6.33 -2.50
N LEU A 3 0.53 -6.19 -3.49
CA LEU A 3 0.17 -5.74 -4.84
C LEU A 3 -0.90 -6.63 -5.49
N ALA A 4 -0.71 -7.95 -5.44
CA ALA A 4 -1.63 -8.92 -6.03
C ALA A 4 -3.05 -8.81 -5.43
N LYS A 5 -3.16 -8.54 -4.13
CA LYS A 5 -4.46 -8.34 -3.47
C LYS A 5 -5.17 -7.07 -3.96
N VAL A 6 -4.43 -5.99 -4.21
CA VAL A 6 -5.02 -4.78 -4.80
C VAL A 6 -5.43 -5.04 -6.25
N CYS A 7 -4.57 -5.72 -7.03
CA CYS A 7 -4.84 -6.03 -8.43
C CYS A 7 -6.11 -6.87 -8.62
N SER A 8 -6.39 -7.83 -7.74
CA SER A 8 -7.56 -8.69 -7.85
C SER A 8 -8.89 -7.94 -7.72
N ASP A 9 -8.90 -6.76 -7.10
CA ASP A 9 -10.09 -5.91 -6.98
C ASP A 9 -10.28 -4.93 -8.16
N ARG A 10 -9.24 -4.67 -8.96
CA ARG A 10 -9.22 -3.56 -9.93
C ARG A 10 -10.22 -3.71 -11.08
N ASN A 11 -10.35 -4.92 -11.62
CA ASN A 11 -11.19 -5.22 -12.78
C ASN A 11 -12.39 -6.12 -12.39
N LYS A 12 -12.88 -6.00 -11.15
CA LYS A 12 -14.10 -6.71 -10.74
C LYS A 12 -15.35 -6.08 -11.38
N PRO A 13 -16.40 -6.87 -11.67
CA PRO A 13 -16.47 -8.34 -11.56
C PRO A 13 -15.84 -9.07 -12.77
N ASN A 14 -15.43 -10.33 -12.56
CA ASN A 14 -14.93 -11.28 -13.59
C ASN A 14 -13.82 -10.79 -14.53
N GLY A 15 -12.93 -9.91 -14.06
CA GLY A 15 -11.73 -9.48 -14.78
C GLY A 15 -10.46 -9.70 -13.98
N GLN A 16 -9.31 -9.61 -14.67
CA GLN A 16 -7.98 -9.74 -14.07
C GLN A 16 -7.13 -8.51 -14.37
N PHE A 17 -6.15 -8.24 -13.51
CA PHE A 17 -5.18 -7.17 -13.70
C PHE A 17 -3.79 -7.66 -13.27
N ARG A 18 -2.77 -7.40 -14.09
CA ARG A 18 -1.38 -7.74 -13.81
C ARG A 18 -0.55 -6.47 -13.85
N VAL A 19 0.23 -6.25 -12.79
CA VAL A 19 1.32 -5.27 -12.81
C VAL A 19 2.54 -5.98 -13.38
N GLU A 20 3.16 -5.38 -14.40
CA GLU A 20 4.40 -5.92 -14.95
C GLU A 20 5.51 -5.93 -13.89
N PRO A 21 6.36 -6.97 -13.85
CA PRO A 21 7.37 -7.16 -12.80
C PRO A 21 8.60 -6.27 -13.03
N THR A 22 8.38 -4.98 -13.29
CA THR A 22 9.42 -3.97 -13.44
C THR A 22 9.21 -2.90 -12.37
N LYS A 23 10.32 -2.35 -11.85
CA LYS A 23 10.27 -1.30 -10.83
C LYS A 23 9.38 -0.12 -11.26
N GLN A 24 9.57 0.37 -12.48
CA GLN A 24 8.82 1.51 -13.01
C GLN A 24 7.31 1.25 -13.05
N GLN A 25 6.89 0.05 -13.46
CA GLN A 25 5.46 -0.30 -13.51
C GLN A 25 4.85 -0.44 -12.12
N VAL A 26 5.61 -0.95 -11.15
CA VAL A 26 5.19 -0.99 -9.74
C VAL A 26 5.06 0.41 -9.15
N GLU A 27 6.05 1.28 -9.36
CA GLU A 27 6.03 2.68 -8.88
C GLU A 27 4.85 3.45 -9.49
N GLN A 28 4.64 3.32 -10.81
CA GLN A 28 3.53 3.97 -11.50
C GLN A 28 2.17 3.46 -10.99
N PHE A 29 2.04 2.16 -10.73
CA PHE A 29 0.81 1.58 -10.20
C PHE A 29 0.51 2.05 -8.78
N ILE A 30 1.52 2.10 -7.91
CA ILE A 30 1.34 2.44 -6.50
C ILE A 30 1.13 3.94 -6.30
N SER A 31 1.87 4.80 -7.00
CA SER A 31 1.88 6.25 -6.78
C SER A 31 0.47 6.86 -6.70
N GLY A 32 -0.39 6.54 -7.67
CA GLY A 32 -1.77 7.05 -7.72
C GLY A 32 -2.81 6.28 -6.91
N LEU A 33 -2.42 5.23 -6.18
CA LEU A 33 -3.37 4.37 -5.48
C LEU A 33 -3.82 5.02 -4.16
N PRO A 34 -5.13 5.14 -3.88
CA PRO A 34 -5.61 5.62 -2.59
C PRO A 34 -5.15 4.68 -1.46
N VAL A 35 -4.69 5.24 -0.34
CA VAL A 35 -4.21 4.46 0.81
C VAL A 35 -5.27 3.49 1.33
N ARG A 36 -6.55 3.84 1.20
CA ARG A 36 -7.68 3.01 1.63
C ARG A 36 -7.83 1.69 0.88
N LYS A 37 -7.28 1.59 -0.32
CA LYS A 37 -7.26 0.34 -1.11
C LYS A 37 -6.21 -0.65 -0.61
N ILE A 38 -5.32 -0.22 0.28
CA ILE A 38 -4.28 -1.08 0.83
C ILE A 38 -4.85 -1.93 1.97
N SER A 39 -4.64 -3.23 1.88
CA SER A 39 -5.02 -4.19 2.91
C SER A 39 -4.25 -3.94 4.21
N GLY A 40 -4.95 -3.48 5.25
CA GLY A 40 -4.38 -3.09 6.54
C GLY A 40 -4.63 -1.62 6.90
N ILE A 41 -5.04 -0.80 5.92
CA ILE A 41 -5.51 0.57 6.15
C ILE A 41 -7.04 0.58 6.18
N GLY A 42 -7.59 0.61 7.40
CA GLY A 42 -9.02 0.77 7.66
C GLY A 42 -9.44 2.23 7.79
N ASN A 43 -10.74 2.47 8.02
CA ASN A 43 -11.33 3.81 8.08
C ASN A 43 -10.68 4.74 9.11
N VAL A 44 -10.22 4.19 10.25
CA VAL A 44 -9.57 5.00 11.29
C VAL A 44 -8.20 5.48 10.83
N THR A 45 -7.36 4.57 10.33
CA THR A 45 -6.02 4.90 9.84
C THR A 45 -6.10 5.82 8.62
N GLU A 46 -7.05 5.59 7.72
CA GLU A 46 -7.34 6.49 6.58
C GLU A 46 -7.59 7.93 7.06
N LYS A 47 -8.50 8.14 8.02
CA LYS A 47 -8.80 9.48 8.56
C LYS A 47 -7.59 10.14 9.24
N LEU A 48 -6.78 9.36 9.96
CA LEU A 48 -5.56 9.89 10.58
C LEU A 48 -4.54 10.34 9.53
N LEU A 49 -4.35 9.53 8.47
CA LEU A 49 -3.49 9.87 7.35
C LEU A 49 -4.02 11.09 6.60
N GLU A 50 -5.33 11.15 6.34
CA GLU A 50 -6.01 12.27 5.68
C GLU A 50 -5.88 13.57 6.49
N ALA A 51 -5.96 13.52 7.82
CA ALA A 51 -5.70 14.67 8.69
C ALA A 51 -4.26 15.21 8.58
N LEU A 52 -3.31 14.36 8.18
CA LEU A 52 -1.93 14.74 7.87
C LEU A 52 -1.75 15.04 6.36
N GLY A 53 -2.85 15.06 5.60
CA GLY A 53 -2.95 15.28 4.17
C GLY A 53 -2.38 14.15 3.31
N VAL A 54 -2.39 12.91 3.80
CA VAL A 54 -2.00 11.72 3.03
C VAL A 54 -3.26 11.05 2.51
N VAL A 55 -3.44 11.02 1.18
CA VAL A 55 -4.60 10.40 0.53
C VAL A 55 -4.16 9.25 -0.39
N THR A 56 -3.00 9.40 -1.02
CA THR A 56 -2.42 8.44 -1.96
C THR A 56 -1.17 7.76 -1.38
N CYS A 57 -0.76 6.64 -1.99
CA CYS A 57 0.47 5.98 -1.58
C CYS A 57 1.72 6.81 -1.92
N HIS A 58 1.66 7.71 -2.89
CA HIS A 58 2.73 8.69 -3.14
C HIS A 58 2.91 9.63 -1.94
N ASP A 59 1.82 10.12 -1.36
CA ASP A 59 1.85 11.01 -0.19
C ASP A 59 2.52 10.36 1.03
N LEU A 60 2.42 9.03 1.17
CA LEU A 60 3.13 8.29 2.23
C LEU A 60 4.65 8.47 2.13
N TYR A 61 5.19 8.52 0.91
CA TYR A 61 6.61 8.74 0.68
C TYR A 61 7.01 10.21 0.90
N GLU A 62 6.24 11.13 0.32
CA GLU A 62 6.49 12.56 0.44
C GLU A 62 6.45 13.04 1.89
N LYS A 63 5.49 12.54 2.67
CA LYS A 63 5.29 12.93 4.07
C LYS A 63 5.99 12.00 5.08
N ARG A 64 6.91 11.14 4.65
CA ARG A 64 7.60 10.17 5.51
C ARG A 64 8.22 10.79 6.77
N GLY A 65 8.78 12.00 6.69
CA GLY A 65 9.33 12.68 7.86
C GLY A 65 8.27 13.00 8.92
N LEU A 66 7.09 13.46 8.50
CA LEU A 66 5.96 13.69 9.39
C LEU A 66 5.42 12.37 9.96
N LEU A 67 5.25 11.35 9.11
CA LEU A 67 4.75 10.04 9.51
C LEU A 67 5.67 9.32 10.50
N TYR A 68 6.99 9.50 10.37
CA TYR A 68 7.98 8.96 11.30
C TYR A 68 7.77 9.49 12.72
N ASN A 69 7.41 10.77 12.86
CA ASN A 69 7.17 11.40 14.15
C ASN A 69 5.76 11.14 14.69
N ALA A 70 4.77 11.01 13.82
CA ALA A 70 3.35 10.90 14.20
C ALA A 70 2.91 9.47 14.56
N PHE A 71 3.61 8.44 14.09
CA PHE A 71 3.20 7.04 14.26
C PHE A 71 4.29 6.18 14.91
N SER A 72 3.86 5.04 15.44
CA SER A 72 4.80 4.02 15.91
C SER A 72 5.76 3.56 14.80
N VAL A 73 6.95 3.11 15.20
CA VAL A 73 7.96 2.57 14.26
C VAL A 73 7.38 1.47 13.37
N LYS A 74 6.53 0.58 13.92
CA LYS A 74 5.89 -0.50 13.16
C LYS A 74 4.95 0.03 12.08
N SER A 75 4.09 0.99 12.44
CA SER A 75 3.18 1.64 11.49
C SER A 75 3.96 2.36 10.40
N PHE A 76 5.00 3.10 10.77
CA PHE A 76 5.84 3.81 9.83
C PHE A 76 6.54 2.87 8.83
N GLN A 77 7.17 1.79 9.31
CA GLN A 77 7.80 0.78 8.45
C GLN A 77 6.79 0.17 7.45
N TYR A 78 5.57 -0.09 7.92
CA TYR A 78 4.49 -0.56 7.06
C TYR A 78 4.10 0.47 5.98
N PHE A 79 3.92 1.74 6.35
CA PHE A 79 3.62 2.81 5.40
C PHE A 79 4.70 3.01 4.33
N ILE A 80 5.97 2.95 4.71
CA ILE A 80 7.07 3.07 3.76
C ILE A 80 7.18 1.85 2.85
N SER A 81 6.90 0.65 3.38
CA SER A 81 6.82 -0.56 2.55
C SER A 81 5.73 -0.43 1.48
N ILE A 82 4.56 0.11 1.84
CA ILE A 82 3.47 0.38 0.89
C ILE A 82 3.90 1.39 -0.16
N ALA A 83 4.47 2.52 0.25
CA ALA A 83 4.87 3.60 -0.65
C ALA A 83 5.89 3.13 -1.70
N MET A 84 6.73 2.15 -1.34
CA MET A 84 7.71 1.53 -2.24
C MET A 84 7.18 0.29 -2.98
N GLY A 85 5.91 -0.08 -2.81
CA GLY A 85 5.31 -1.26 -3.44
C GLY A 85 5.81 -2.60 -2.91
N ILE A 86 6.43 -2.63 -1.71
CA ILE A 86 7.00 -3.82 -1.10
C ILE A 86 5.92 -4.59 -0.33
N GLY A 87 5.90 -5.91 -0.52
CA GLY A 87 5.15 -6.85 0.29
C GLY A 87 5.74 -8.25 0.16
N SER A 88 5.25 -9.21 0.93
CA SER A 88 5.83 -10.58 0.92
C SER A 88 5.84 -11.18 -0.48
N SER A 89 7.00 -11.70 -0.90
CA SER A 89 7.17 -12.51 -2.11
C SER A 89 7.07 -14.02 -1.84
N THR A 90 6.98 -14.40 -0.57
CA THR A 90 6.85 -15.78 -0.11
C THR A 90 5.45 -16.00 0.45
N VAL A 91 4.82 -17.12 0.09
CA VAL A 91 3.56 -17.55 0.67
C VAL A 91 3.87 -18.75 1.55
N GLU A 92 3.78 -18.54 2.86
CA GLU A 92 3.86 -19.63 3.82
C GLU A 92 2.58 -20.47 3.71
N ARG A 93 2.72 -21.78 3.77
CA ARG A 93 1.56 -22.68 3.90
C ARG A 93 1.22 -22.74 5.37
N ASP A 94 -0.06 -22.63 5.71
CA ASP A 94 -0.51 -23.04 7.02
C ASP A 94 -0.19 -24.54 7.14
N SER A 95 0.62 -24.88 8.14
CA SER A 95 0.93 -26.28 8.47
C SER A 95 -0.39 -26.97 8.85
N GLU A 96 -0.68 -28.09 8.18
CA GLU A 96 -1.82 -28.98 8.48
C GLU A 96 -1.84 -29.44 9.95
#